data_AF-A0AA43FCG7-F1
#
_entry.id   AF-A0AA43FCG7-F1
#
_cell.length_a   1.000
_cell.length_b   1.000
_cell.length_c   1.000
_cell.angle_alpha   90.00
_cell.angle_beta   90.00
_cell.angle_gamma   90.00
#
_symmetry.space_group_name_H-M   'P 1'
#
loop_
_entity.id
_entity.type
_entity.pdbx_description
1 polymer ?
#
loop_
_entity_poly.entity_id
_entity_poly.type
_entity_poly.pdbx_seq_one_letter_code
_entity_poly.pdbx_strand_id
1 'polypeptide(L)' 'MADNFALPADEDSSFPAGLVAFGDDGTGAPFCIATSEDQQIYWWSPIDTQVQMLADNLDSFVVRWLTGAITT' A
#
# COMPACT_ATOMS: atom_id res chain seq x y z
N MET A 1 9.86 -10.57 -39.07
CA MET A 1 8.73 -9.81 -38.51
C MET A 1 8.81 -9.96 -37.01
N ALA A 2 9.43 -8.98 -36.35
CA ALA A 2 9.22 -8.80 -34.92
C ALA A 2 7.91 -8.03 -34.81
N ASP A 3 6.98 -8.53 -34.01
CA ASP A 3 5.94 -7.77 -33.31
C ASP A 3 5.08 -8.77 -32.55
N ASN A 4 5.40 -8.95 -31.27
CA ASN A 4 4.38 -9.18 -30.25
C ASN A 4 4.97 -8.85 -28.87
N PHE A 5 5.29 -7.58 -28.67
CA PHE A 5 5.41 -7.03 -27.31
C PHE A 5 4.08 -6.35 -26.99
N ALA A 6 3.17 -7.13 -26.45
CA ALA A 6 2.06 -6.58 -25.68
C ALA A 6 2.13 -7.27 -24.32
N LEU A 7 2.42 -6.50 -23.28
CA LEU A 7 2.00 -6.86 -21.93
C LEU A 7 0.57 -6.31 -21.80
N PRO A 8 -0.49 -7.14 -21.80
CA PRO A 8 -1.81 -6.68 -21.45
C PRO A 8 -2.04 -6.99 -19.97
N ALA A 9 -1.88 -5.99 -19.10
CA ALA A 9 -2.42 -6.00 -17.74
C ALA A 9 -2.28 -4.60 -17.09
N ASP A 10 -2.91 -3.58 -17.69
CA ASP A 10 -3.12 -2.29 -17.00
C ASP A 10 -4.55 -2.17 -16.43
N GLU A 11 -5.31 -3.26 -16.39
CA GLU A 11 -6.65 -3.28 -15.79
C GLU A 11 -6.58 -3.98 -14.43
N ASP A 12 -6.82 -3.19 -13.38
CA ASP A 12 -6.90 -3.52 -11.93
C ASP A 12 -5.67 -3.31 -11.03
N SER A 13 -4.69 -2.49 -11.43
CA SER A 13 -3.77 -1.83 -10.46
C SER A 13 -4.32 -0.48 -9.98
N SER A 14 -5.64 -0.31 -9.92
CA SER A 14 -6.23 0.92 -9.41
C SER A 14 -5.93 1.01 -7.91
N PHE A 15 -5.40 2.14 -7.49
CA PHE A 15 -5.21 2.45 -6.07
C PHE A 15 -6.53 2.20 -5.30
N PRO A 16 -6.52 1.49 -4.16
CA PRO A 16 -7.75 1.14 -3.48
C PRO A 16 -8.56 2.39 -3.09
N ALA A 17 -9.85 2.40 -3.45
CA ALA A 17 -10.73 3.49 -3.09
C ALA A 17 -10.83 3.64 -1.56
N GLY A 18 -10.86 4.87 -1.07
CA GLY A 18 -10.94 5.16 0.37
C GLY A 18 -9.62 5.03 1.12
N LEU A 19 -8.50 4.91 0.41
CA LEU A 19 -7.16 5.02 0.97
C LEU A 19 -6.49 6.32 0.49
N VAL A 20 -5.57 6.86 1.30
CA VAL A 20 -4.68 7.96 0.92
C VAL A 20 -3.25 7.58 1.27
N ALA A 21 -2.36 7.61 0.28
CA ALA A 21 -0.94 7.34 0.50
C ALA A 21 -0.25 8.49 1.24
N PHE A 22 0.63 8.16 2.20
CA PHE A 22 1.39 9.17 2.97
C PHE A 22 2.91 8.87 3.03
N GLY A 23 3.37 7.76 2.44
CA GLY A 23 4.77 7.36 2.38
C GLY A 23 4.92 5.97 1.76
N ASP A 24 6.12 5.41 1.73
CA ASP A 24 6.40 4.06 1.23
C ASP A 24 7.46 3.35 2.08
N ASP A 25 7.55 2.03 1.94
CA ASP A 25 8.47 1.17 2.69
C ASP A 25 9.92 1.14 2.16
N GLY A 26 10.25 1.97 1.17
CA GLY A 26 11.52 2.01 0.47
C GLY A 26 11.57 1.14 -0.79
N THR A 27 10.56 0.30 -1.03
CA THR A 27 10.40 -0.47 -2.28
C THR A 27 9.48 0.21 -3.28
N GLY A 28 8.84 1.32 -2.88
CA GLY A 28 7.80 2.00 -3.65
C GLY A 28 6.38 1.49 -3.36
N ALA A 29 6.21 0.49 -2.49
CA ALA A 29 4.89 0.06 -2.00
C ALA A 29 4.38 1.02 -0.91
N PRO A 30 3.23 1.70 -1.10
CA PRO A 30 2.84 2.79 -0.22
C PRO A 30 2.23 2.34 1.10
N PHE A 31 2.52 3.13 2.14
CA PHE A 31 1.70 3.21 3.34
C PHE A 31 0.52 4.13 3.11
N CYS A 32 -0.64 3.67 3.56
CA CYS A 32 -1.93 4.30 3.30
C CYS A 32 -2.72 4.48 4.58
N ILE A 33 -3.47 5.57 4.69
CA ILE A 33 -4.46 5.79 5.74
C ILE A 33 -5.86 5.63 5.14
N ALA A 34 -6.76 4.95 5.85
CA ALA A 34 -8.16 4.89 5.46
C ALA A 34 -8.84 6.24 5.66
N THR A 35 -9.70 6.63 4.71
CA THR A 35 -10.53 7.83 4.81
C THR A 35 -11.77 7.64 5.68
N SER A 36 -11.99 6.42 6.19
CA SER A 36 -13.04 6.14 7.18
C SER A 36 -12.70 6.79 8.53
N GLU A 37 -13.69 6.84 9.43
CA GLU A 37 -13.52 7.44 10.76
C GLU A 37 -12.45 6.73 11.61
N ASP A 38 -12.25 5.43 11.38
CA ASP A 38 -11.29 4.62 12.13
C ASP A 38 -9.82 4.92 11.77
N GLN A 39 -9.55 5.56 10.61
CA GLN A 39 -8.21 6.02 10.19
C GLN A 39 -7.09 4.97 10.31
N GLN A 40 -7.42 3.71 10.06
CA GLN A 40 -6.48 2.60 10.12
C GLN A 40 -5.38 2.74 9.07
N ILE A 41 -4.21 2.19 9.37
CA ILE A 41 -3.03 2.26 8.52
C ILE A 41 -2.83 0.94 7.79
N TYR A 42 -2.62 1.03 6.49
CA TYR A 42 -2.45 -0.08 5.57
C TYR A 42 -1.14 0.03 4.81
N TRP A 43 -0.67 -1.10 4.30
CA TRP A 43 0.32 -1.20 3.23
C TRP A 43 -0.36 -1.81 2.01
N TRP A 44 -0.01 -1.31 0.82
CA TRP A 44 -0.56 -1.80 -0.44
C TRP A 44 0.57 -2.21 -1.40
N SER A 45 0.53 -3.44 -1.91
CA SER A 45 1.36 -3.87 -3.03
C SER A 45 0.65 -3.52 -4.34
N PRO A 46 1.18 -2.57 -5.14
CA PRO A 46 0.62 -2.27 -6.46
C PRO A 46 0.82 -3.40 -7.48
N ILE A 47 1.82 -4.26 -7.24
CA ILE A 47 2.18 -5.39 -8.11
C ILE A 47 1.25 -6.58 -7.83
N ASP A 48 1.12 -6.95 -6.55
CA ASP A 48 0.34 -8.13 -6.14
C ASP A 48 -1.13 -7.79 -5.84
N THR A 49 -1.50 -6.51 -5.94
CA THR A 49 -2.81 -5.93 -5.59
C THR A 49 -3.29 -6.27 -4.17
N GLN A 50 -2.35 -6.53 -3.25
CA GLN A 50 -2.63 -6.88 -1.86
C GLN A 50 -2.70 -5.64 -0.95
N VAL A 51 -3.67 -5.64 -0.03
CA VAL A 51 -3.80 -4.64 1.03
C VAL A 51 -3.67 -5.34 2.38
N GLN A 52 -2.72 -4.88 3.20
CA GLN A 52 -2.47 -5.42 4.55
C GLN A 52 -2.67 -4.32 5.58
N MET A 53 -3.50 -4.57 6.59
CA MET A 53 -3.62 -3.67 7.74
C MET A 53 -2.35 -3.76 8.58
N LEU A 54 -1.69 -2.63 8.81
CA LEU A 54 -0.49 -2.53 9.62
C LEU A 54 -0.80 -2.09 11.04
N ALA A 55 -1.69 -1.13 11.25
CA ALA A 55 -1.99 -0.59 12.58
C ALA A 55 -3.39 0.04 12.65
N ASP A 56 -3.94 0.13 13.86
CA ASP A 56 -5.26 0.73 14.08
C ASP A 56 -5.28 2.25 13.88
N ASN A 57 -4.14 2.91 14.00
CA ASN A 57 -3.99 4.37 13.85
C ASN A 57 -2.53 4.76 13.62
N LEU A 58 -2.31 6.05 13.31
CA LEU A 58 -1.00 6.59 12.99
C LEU A 58 0.00 6.51 14.15
N ASP A 59 -0.44 6.71 15.40
CA ASP A 59 0.44 6.65 16.57
C ASP A 59 1.02 5.24 16.77
N SER A 60 0.16 4.23 16.69
CA SER A 60 0.56 2.82 16.75
C SER A 60 1.48 2.45 15.59
N PHE A 61 1.21 2.97 14.39
CA PHE A 61 2.09 2.79 13.23
C PHE A 61 3.48 3.37 13.48
N VAL A 62 3.61 4.63 13.92
CA VAL A 62 4.91 5.28 14.12
C VAL A 62 5.75 4.55 15.17
N VAL A 63 5.15 4.13 16.29
CA VAL A 63 5.85 3.35 17.32
C VAL A 63 6.36 2.03 16.76
N ARG A 64 5.52 1.29 16.04
CA ARG A 64 5.89 -0.02 15.48
C ARG A 64 6.90 0.12 14.33
N TRP A 65 6.80 1.18 13.53
CA TRP A 65 7.77 1.50 12.48
C TRP A 65 9.16 1.75 13.06
N LEU A 66 9.27 2.67 14.03
CA LEU A 66 10.55 3.04 14.63
C LEU A 66 11.20 1.91 15.44
N THR A 67 10.40 0.95 15.92
CA THR A 67 10.89 -0.22 16.65
C THR A 67 11.17 -1.43 15.75
N GLY A 68 10.90 -1.32 14.43
CA GLY A 68 11.08 -2.43 13.48
C GLY A 68 10.05 -3.56 13.64
N ALA A 69 8.91 -3.29 14.27
CA ALA A 69 7.81 -4.24 14.46
C ALA A 69 6.80 -4.26 13.30
N ILE A 70 7.06 -3.52 12.22
CA ILE A 70 6.32 -3.56 10.96
C ILE A 70 7.17 -4.33 9.94
N THR A 71 6.56 -5.32 9.30
CA THR A 71 7.13 -6.05 8.15
C THR A 71 6.16 -5.91 6.99
N THR A 72 6.69 -5.47 5.84
CA THR A 72 5.99 -5.34 4.57
C THR A 72 6.58 -6.26 3.51
#